data_AF-A0A969UUD0-F1
#
_entry.id   AF-A0A969UUD0-F1
#
_cell.length_a   1.000
_cell.length_b   1.000
_cell.length_c   1.000
_cell.angle_alpha   90.00
_cell.angle_beta   90.00
_cell.angle_gamma   90.00
#
_symmetry.space_group_name_H-M   'P 1'
#
loop_
_entity.id
_entity.type
_entity.pdbx_description
1 polymer ?
#
loop_
_entity_poly.entity_id
_entity_poly.type
_entity_poly.pdbx_seq_one_letter_code
_entity_poly.pdbx_strand_id
1 'polypeptide(L)'
;MSRYALVIGISQYENFRHLPKAASDAQSIATLLAQHGSYQVQPLPGQWIAAETRWELLTTKKLTSKDLGQALRSFCWSGRWGRRH
;
A
#
# COMPACT_ATOMS: atom_id res chain seq x y z
N MET A 1 -16.98 10.84 -6.71
CA MET A 1 -16.86 9.43 -6.28
C MET A 1 -15.48 9.22 -5.68
N SER A 2 -15.38 8.54 -4.54
CA SER A 2 -14.08 8.23 -3.93
C SER A 2 -13.28 7.28 -4.81
N ARG A 3 -12.05 7.66 -5.15
CA ARG A 3 -11.11 6.81 -5.88
C ARG A 3 -10.22 6.10 -4.86
N TYR A 4 -9.97 4.81 -5.05
CA TYR A 4 -9.17 4.00 -4.14
C TYR A 4 -7.99 3.40 -4.90
N ALA A 5 -6.82 3.39 -4.29
CA ALA A 5 -5.62 2.81 -4.88
C ALA A 5 -4.91 1.90 -3.87
N LEU A 6 -4.66 0.67 -4.28
CA LEU A 6 -3.79 -0.26 -3.58
C LEU A 6 -2.42 -0.25 -4.25
N VAL A 7 -1.39 0.14 -3.51
CA VAL A 7 -0.01 0.22 -4.05
C VAL A 7 0.84 -0.83 -3.35
N ILE A 8 1.52 -1.68 -4.11
CA ILE A 8 2.26 -2.82 -3.56
C ILE A 8 3.73 -2.71 -3.95
N GLY A 9 4.61 -2.60 -2.95
CA GLY A 9 6.07 -2.56 -3.14
C GLY A 9 6.72 -3.77 -2.48
N ILE A 10 7.08 -4.78 -3.27
CA ILE A 10 7.72 -6.00 -2.75
C ILE A 10 9.24 -5.83 -2.89
N SER A 11 9.93 -5.60 -1.77
CA SER A 11 11.39 -5.45 -1.73
C SER A 11 12.14 -6.69 -1.25
N GLN A 12 11.50 -7.55 -0.45
CA GLN A 12 12.12 -8.72 0.18
C GLN A 12 11.56 -10.02 -0.38
N TYR A 13 12.47 -10.92 -0.74
CA TYR A 13 12.16 -12.23 -1.33
C TYR A 13 13.05 -13.28 -0.68
N GLU A 14 12.51 -14.47 -0.38
CA GLU A 14 13.31 -15.52 0.26
C GLU A 14 14.27 -16.21 -0.70
N ASN A 15 13.80 -16.49 -1.92
CA ASN A 15 14.56 -17.27 -2.91
C ASN A 15 15.08 -16.40 -4.06
N PHE A 16 14.89 -15.09 -3.99
CA PHE A 16 15.26 -14.15 -5.06
C PHE A 16 16.00 -12.94 -4.50
N ARG A 17 16.73 -12.24 -5.39
CA ARG A 17 17.41 -11.01 -5.04
C ARG A 17 16.41 -9.96 -4.56
N HIS A 18 16.71 -9.32 -3.44
CA HIS A 18 15.92 -8.22 -2.92
C HIS A 18 15.91 -7.03 -3.90
N LEU A 19 14.75 -6.39 -4.02
CA LEU A 19 14.49 -5.27 -4.91
C LEU A 19 14.14 -4.02 -4.11
N PRO A 20 15.12 -3.38 -3.43
CA PRO A 20 14.85 -2.22 -2.58
C PRO A 20 14.25 -1.04 -3.36
N LYS A 21 14.57 -0.91 -4.65
CA LYS A 21 14.00 0.12 -5.54
C LYS A 21 12.49 -0.03 -5.72
N ALA A 22 11.96 -1.26 -5.73
CA ALA A 22 10.53 -1.50 -5.89
C ALA A 22 9.69 -0.89 -4.75
N ALA A 23 10.23 -0.87 -3.53
CA ALA A 23 9.56 -0.20 -2.41
C ALA A 23 9.61 1.33 -2.52
N SER A 24 10.73 1.88 -3.01
CA SER A 24 10.88 3.32 -3.28
C SER A 24 9.91 3.78 -4.36
N ASP A 25 9.85 3.07 -5.49
CA ASP A 25 8.97 3.40 -6.61
C ASP A 25 7.49 3.34 -6.17
N ALA A 26 7.13 2.31 -5.39
CA ALA A 26 5.80 2.18 -4.81
C ALA A 26 5.46 3.35 -3.86
N GLN A 27 6.39 3.83 -3.03
CA GLN A 27 6.17 4.98 -2.16
C GLN A 27 5.97 6.29 -2.96
N SER A 28 6.74 6.48 -4.03
CA SER A 28 6.59 7.64 -4.92
C SER A 28 5.23 7.64 -5.62
N ILE A 29 4.79 6.48 -6.13
CA ILE A 29 3.46 6.31 -6.74
C ILE A 29 2.35 6.57 -5.70
N ALA A 30 2.48 6.01 -4.49
CA ALA A 30 1.51 6.19 -3.42
C ALA A 30 1.34 7.68 -3.05
N THR A 31 2.47 8.39 -2.96
CA THR A 31 2.49 9.84 -2.67
C THR A 31 1.84 10.63 -3.80
N LEU A 32 2.19 10.31 -5.06
CA LEU A 32 1.62 10.98 -6.23
C LEU A 32 0.10 10.79 -6.32
N LEU A 33 -0.39 9.56 -6.10
CA LEU A 33 -1.83 9.26 -6.13
C LEU A 33 -2.60 9.96 -5.00
N ALA A 34 -2.00 10.04 -3.81
CA ALA A 34 -2.60 10.73 -2.67
C ALA A 34 -2.66 12.25 -2.88
N GLN A 35 -1.58 12.85 -3.41
CA GLN A 35 -1.48 14.30 -3.60
C GLN A 35 -2.26 14.81 -4.81
N HIS A 36 -2.20 14.11 -5.94
CA HIS A 36 -2.69 14.63 -7.22
C HIS A 36 -3.92 13.92 -7.77
N GLY A 37 -4.18 12.68 -7.37
CA GLY A 37 -5.26 11.89 -7.96
C GLY A 37 -6.55 11.84 -7.15
N SER A 38 -6.58 12.48 -5.97
CA SER A 38 -7.67 12.37 -4.99
C SER A 38 -8.00 10.90 -4.64
N TYR A 39 -6.99 10.05 -4.60
CA TYR A 39 -7.13 8.65 -4.20
C TYR A 39 -6.99 8.50 -2.70
N GLN A 40 -7.82 7.65 -2.10
CA GLN A 40 -7.51 7.03 -0.82
C GLN A 40 -6.54 5.89 -1.07
N VAL A 41 -5.27 6.14 -0.75
CA VAL A 41 -4.17 5.22 -1.06
C VAL A 41 -3.87 4.33 0.15
N GLN A 42 -3.72 3.04 -0.11
CA GLN A 42 -3.22 2.07 0.85
C GLN A 42 -1.96 1.39 0.28
N PRO A 43 -0.77 1.68 0.80
CA PRO A 43 0.45 0.98 0.45
C PRO A 43 0.61 -0.33 1.23
N LEU A 44 1.26 -1.31 0.60
CA LEU A 44 1.59 -2.62 1.15
C LEU A 44 3.01 -3.05 0.76
N PRO A 45 3.81 -3.57 1.69
CA PRO A 45 3.61 -3.53 3.13
C PRO A 45 3.63 -2.06 3.60
N GLY A 46 2.68 -1.66 4.45
CA GLY A 46 2.57 -0.26 4.85
C GLY A 46 2.04 -0.09 6.26
N GLN A 47 2.37 1.05 6.85
CA GLN A 47 1.93 1.46 8.17
C GLN A 47 1.26 2.84 8.07
N TRP A 48 0.18 3.01 8.83
CA TRP A 48 -0.45 4.31 8.99
C TRP A 48 0.34 5.11 10.02
N ILE A 49 0.82 6.28 9.61
CA ILE A 49 1.48 7.24 10.50
C ILE A 49 0.45 8.29 10.87
N ALA A 50 -0.17 8.10 12.04
CA ALA A 50 -1.22 8.99 12.53
C ALA A 50 -0.73 10.45 12.68
N ALA A 51 0.54 10.64 13.06
CA ALA A 51 1.13 11.97 13.19
C ALA A 51 1.15 12.77 11.88
N GLU A 52 1.25 12.08 10.75
CA GLU A 52 1.38 12.69 9.42
C GLU A 52 0.13 12.46 8.56
N THR A 53 -0.89 11.80 9.13
CA THR A 53 -2.14 11.40 8.47
C THR A 53 -1.88 10.78 7.08
N ARG A 54 -0.80 9.99 6.97
CA ARG A 54 -0.38 9.37 5.72
C ARG A 54 0.04 7.92 5.94
N TRP A 55 -0.06 7.16 4.87
CA TRP A 55 0.49 5.82 4.83
C TRP A 55 1.94 5.86 4.32
N GLU A 56 2.80 5.07 4.95
CA GLU A 56 4.18 4.86 4.52
C GLU A 56 4.46 3.39 4.22
N LEU A 57 5.26 3.12 3.19
CA LEU A 57 5.69 1.77 2.82
C LEU A 57 6.80 1.27 3.76
N LEU A 58 6.59 0.10 4.35
CA LEU A 58 7.56 -0.56 5.21
C LEU A 58 8.57 -1.34 4.36
N THR A 59 9.66 -0.70 3.98
CA THR A 59 10.70 -1.28 3.12
C THR A 59 11.41 -2.49 3.74
N THR A 60 11.36 -2.60 5.08
CA THR A 60 11.99 -3.65 5.90
C THR A 60 11.07 -4.84 6.18
N LYS A 61 9.79 -4.77 5.84
CA LYS A 61 8.83 -5.83 6.13
C LYS A 61 8.62 -6.73 4.92
N LYS A 62 8.78 -8.03 5.12
CA LYS A 62 8.39 -9.04 4.12
C LYS A 62 6.87 -9.04 3.97
N LEU A 63 6.38 -8.94 2.73
CA LEU A 63 4.98 -9.14 2.41
C LEU A 63 4.73 -10.64 2.16
N THR A 64 3.86 -11.26 2.97
CA THR A 64 3.51 -12.67 2.78
C THR A 64 2.34 -12.84 1.80
N SER A 65 2.23 -14.01 1.17
CA SER A 65 1.07 -14.33 0.30
C SER A 65 -0.26 -14.25 1.03
N LYS A 66 -0.27 -14.51 2.35
CA LYS A 66 -1.44 -14.37 3.20
C LYS A 66 -1.84 -12.91 3.36
N ASP A 67 -0.89 -12.03 3.65
CA ASP A 67 -1.11 -10.59 3.79
C ASP A 67 -1.59 -9.98 2.47
N LEU A 68 -0.94 -10.34 1.36
CA LEU A 68 -1.34 -9.90 0.03
C LEU A 68 -2.75 -10.37 -0.32
N GLY A 69 -3.07 -11.65 -0.08
CA GLY A 69 -4.40 -12.18 -0.35
C GLY A 69 -5.48 -11.53 0.51
N GLN A 70 -5.19 -11.23 1.78
CA GLN A 70 -6.12 -10.51 2.66
C GLN A 70 -6.34 -9.08 2.16
N ALA A 71 -5.27 -8.36 1.82
CA ALA A 71 -5.35 -7.02 1.30
C ALA A 71 -6.16 -6.92 0.00
N LEU A 72 -5.90 -7.81 -0.96
CA LEU A 72 -6.63 -7.86 -2.23
C LEU A 72 -8.12 -8.14 -2.01
N ARG A 73 -8.45 -9.08 -1.11
CA ARG A 73 -9.86 -9.35 -0.75
C ARG A 73 -10.50 -8.12 -0.11
N SER A 74 -9.83 -7.47 0.84
CA SER A 74 -10.33 -6.26 1.48
C SER A 74 -10.48 -5.09 0.49
N PHE A 75 -9.62 -5.00 -0.52
CA PHE A 75 -9.71 -4.00 -1.58
C PHE A 75 -10.86 -4.29 -2.55
N CYS A 76 -10.97 -5.52 -3.07
CA CYS A 76 -11.99 -5.89 -4.06
C CYS A 76 -13.40 -6.01 -3.46
N TRP A 77 -13.54 -6.56 -2.25
CA TRP A 77 -14.82 -6.55 -1.52
C TRP A 77 -15.16 -5.13 -1.05
N SER A 78 -14.11 -4.34 -0.86
CA SER A 78 -14.04 -2.93 -0.51
C SER A 78 -14.63 -1.93 -1.51
N GLY A 79 -15.73 -2.20 -2.22
CA GLY A 79 -16.45 -1.11 -2.93
C GLY A 79 -17.10 -0.09 -1.97
N ARG A 80 -16.83 -0.20 -0.65
CA ARG A 80 -17.55 0.45 0.45
C ARG A 80 -16.58 0.91 1.55
N TRP A 81 -15.40 1.43 1.20
CA TRP A 81 -14.38 1.95 2.15
C TRP A 81 -14.74 3.36 2.69
N GLY A 82 -16.02 3.73 2.72
CA GLY A 82 -16.53 5.03 3.17
C GLY A 82 -17.32 4.99 4.49
N ARG A 83 -17.29 3.88 5.24
CA ARG A 83 -17.93 3.78 6.56
C ARG A 83 -17.01 3.09 7.57
N ARG A 84 -16.05 3.84 8.08
CA ARG A 84 -15.57 3.67 9.45
C ARG A 84 -15.52 5.08 10.04
N HIS A 85 -16.64 5.45 10.66
CA HIS A 85 -16.68 6.48 11.69
C HIS A 85 -16.11 5.89 12.98
#